data_AF-A0AB33CCS8-F1
#
_entry.id   AF-A0AB33CCS8-F1
#
_cell.length_a   1.000
_cell.length_b   1.000
_cell.length_c   1.000
_cell.angle_alpha   90.00
_cell.angle_beta   90.00
_cell.angle_gamma   90.00
#
_symmetry.space_group_name_H-M   'P 1'
#
loop_
_entity.id
_entity.type
_entity.pdbx_description
1 polymer ?
#
loop_
_entity_poly.entity_id
_entity_poly.type
_entity_poly.pdbx_seq_one_letter_code
_entity_poly.pdbx_strand_id
1 'polypeptide(L)'
;MKIKFFILFLSLFFAGISGAEPSNAETIKAIEVASKDFQVRIIEMHPPSGDYSSLRDLDSYSMGIAQTPSKIIVVFLVDRRLGIIGGGGEYTLSKKDAKILSFKGYE
;
A
#
# COMPACT_ATOMS: atom_id res chain seq x y z
N MET A 1 -42.46 -8.33 -25.00
CA MET A 1 -41.53 -9.21 -24.23
C MET A 1 -40.10 -9.13 -24.79
N LYS A 2 -39.41 -7.98 -24.74
CA LYS A 2 -38.03 -7.84 -25.26
C LYS A 2 -37.12 -6.90 -24.45
N ILE A 3 -37.39 -6.70 -23.16
CA ILE A 3 -36.63 -5.75 -22.31
C ILE A 3 -36.00 -6.43 -21.08
N LYS A 4 -36.35 -7.69 -20.78
CA LYS A 4 -35.85 -8.39 -19.58
C LYS A 4 -34.45 -9.01 -19.74
N PHE A 5 -33.93 -9.12 -20.96
CA PHE A 5 -32.62 -9.76 -21.21
C PHE A 5 -31.42 -8.81 -21.08
N PHE A 6 -31.64 -7.49 -21.19
CA PHE A 6 -30.54 -6.52 -21.22
C PHE A 6 -29.96 -6.22 -19.82
N ILE A 7 -30.74 -6.46 -18.76
CA ILE A 7 -30.33 -6.15 -17.38
C ILE A 7 -29.36 -7.22 -16.82
N LEU A 8 -29.42 -8.46 -17.34
CA LEU A 8 -28.57 -9.55 -16.86
C LEU A 8 -27.10 -9.42 -17.33
N PHE A 9 -26.84 -8.66 -18.39
CA PHE A 9 -25.48 -8.48 -18.91
C PHE A 9 -24.70 -7.38 -18.18
N LEU A 10 -25.40 -6.44 -17.52
CA LEU A 10 -24.76 -5.30 -16.84
C LEU A 10 -24.21 -5.67 -15.45
N SER A 11 -24.71 -6.74 -14.82
CA SER A 11 -24.24 -7.19 -13.51
C SER A 11 -22.91 -7.98 -13.55
N LEU A 12 -22.42 -8.37 -14.73
CA LEU A 12 -21.17 -9.12 -14.87
C LEU A 12 -19.90 -8.25 -14.86
N PHE A 13 -20.03 -6.92 -14.97
CA PHE A 13 -18.88 -6.01 -14.98
C PHE A 13 -18.40 -5.59 -13.57
N PHE A 14 -19.11 -5.97 -12.51
CA PHE A 14 -18.73 -5.66 -11.11
C PHE A 14 -18.03 -6.83 -10.40
N ALA A 15 -17.56 -7.83 -11.15
CA ALA A 15 -16.74 -8.90 -10.60
C ALA A 15 -15.34 -8.36 -10.25
N GLY A 16 -15.22 -7.86 -9.02
CA GLY A 16 -14.02 -7.90 -8.19
C GLY A 16 -12.78 -7.22 -8.77
N ILE A 17 -12.53 -5.98 -8.36
CA ILE A 17 -11.16 -5.51 -8.20
C ILE A 17 -10.58 -6.31 -7.02
N SER A 18 -10.17 -7.55 -7.29
CA SER A 18 -9.32 -8.30 -6.39
C SER A 18 -7.99 -7.56 -6.35
N GLY A 19 -7.56 -7.12 -5.16
CA GLY A 19 -6.20 -6.63 -4.98
C GLY A 19 -5.23 -7.72 -5.40
N ALA A 20 -4.69 -7.61 -6.62
CA ALA A 20 -3.76 -8.60 -7.13
C ALA A 20 -2.47 -8.47 -6.33
N GLU A 21 -2.09 -9.56 -5.64
CA GLU A 21 -0.75 -9.65 -5.08
C GLU A 21 0.28 -9.44 -6.19
N PRO A 22 1.33 -8.65 -5.93
CA PRO A 22 2.32 -8.29 -6.93
C PRO A 22 3.11 -9.55 -7.33
N SER A 23 2.85 -10.04 -8.55
CA SER A 23 3.40 -11.31 -9.04
C SER A 23 4.75 -11.21 -9.77
N ASN A 24 5.30 -10.00 -9.94
CA ASN A 24 6.60 -9.80 -10.60
C ASN A 24 7.73 -9.53 -9.58
N ALA A 25 8.91 -10.10 -9.84
CA ALA A 25 10.05 -10.08 -8.93
C ALA A 25 10.55 -8.66 -8.60
N GLU A 26 10.45 -7.72 -9.56
CA GLU A 26 10.84 -6.32 -9.37
C GLU A 26 9.95 -5.64 -8.33
N THR A 27 8.65 -5.92 -8.36
CA THR A 27 7.67 -5.36 -7.41
C THR A 27 7.83 -5.96 -6.03
N ILE A 28 8.05 -7.27 -5.94
CA ILE A 28 8.36 -7.94 -4.67
C ILE A 28 9.61 -7.32 -4.03
N LYS A 29 10.69 -7.16 -4.80
CA LYS A 29 11.93 -6.52 -4.32
C LYS A 29 11.70 -5.08 -3.85
N ALA A 30 10.91 -4.30 -4.60
CA ALA A 30 10.60 -2.92 -4.21
C ALA A 30 9.79 -2.85 -2.91
N ILE A 31 8.84 -3.77 -2.70
CA ILE A 31 8.07 -3.89 -1.45
C ILE A 31 8.99 -4.22 -0.29
N GLU A 32 9.90 -5.19 -0.44
CA GLU A 32 10.85 -5.56 0.61
C GLU A 32 11.73 -4.38 1.02
N VAL A 33 12.26 -3.64 0.03
CA VAL A 33 13.08 -2.45 0.27
C VAL A 33 12.27 -1.36 0.98
N ALA A 34 11.06 -1.07 0.50
CA ALA A 34 10.19 -0.05 1.10
C ALA A 34 9.77 -0.42 2.52
N SER A 35 9.36 -1.68 2.74
CA SER A 35 8.90 -2.18 4.04
C SER A 35 10.02 -2.13 5.08
N LYS A 36 11.24 -2.52 4.69
CA LYS A 36 12.40 -2.47 5.60
C LYS A 36 12.75 -1.05 5.99
N ASP A 37 12.78 -0.11 5.04
CA ASP A 37 13.07 1.29 5.34
C ASP A 37 11.95 1.92 6.19
N PHE A 38 10.69 1.63 5.86
CA PHE A 38 9.54 2.18 6.58
C PHE A 38 9.46 1.66 8.02
N GLN A 39 9.72 0.36 8.23
CA GLN A 39 9.78 -0.25 9.56
C GLN A 39 10.80 0.44 10.48
N VAL A 40 11.97 0.82 9.96
CA VAL A 40 12.97 1.58 10.72
C VAL A 40 12.42 2.95 11.10
N ARG A 41 11.80 3.67 10.15
CA ARG A 41 11.24 5.00 10.40
C ARG A 41 10.15 5.00 11.45
N ILE A 42 9.20 4.06 11.40
CA ILE A 42 8.09 4.02 12.35
C ILE A 42 8.55 3.63 13.77
N ILE A 43 9.60 2.80 13.88
CA ILE A 43 10.27 2.48 15.15
C ILE A 43 10.92 3.72 15.77
N GLU A 44 11.52 4.58 14.95
CA GLU A 44 12.15 5.83 15.39
C GLU A 44 11.11 6.93 15.69
N MET A 45 10.02 6.98 14.92
CA MET A 45 9.00 8.03 15.01
C MET A 45 8.05 7.84 16.20
N HIS A 46 7.69 6.60 16.53
CA HIS A 46 6.65 6.33 17.52
C HIS A 46 7.21 5.76 18.84
N PRO A 47 6.63 6.14 20.00
CA PRO A 47 7.11 5.69 21.30
C PRO A 47 6.87 4.19 21.53
N PRO A 48 7.73 3.48 22.28
CA PRO A 48 7.58 2.04 22.54
C PRO A 48 6.37 1.68 23.41
N SER A 49 5.73 2.65 24.04
CA SER A 49 4.53 2.48 24.87
C SER A 49 3.58 3.66 24.71
N GLY A 50 2.30 3.45 25.08
CA GLY A 50 1.24 4.44 24.98
C GLY A 50 0.39 4.30 23.72
N ASP A 51 -0.48 5.27 23.48
CA ASP A 51 -1.56 5.18 22.48
C ASP A 51 -1.07 4.99 21.04
N TYR A 52 0.17 5.38 20.74
CA TYR A 52 0.78 5.27 19.41
C TYR A 52 1.80 4.14 19.30
N SER A 53 1.98 3.30 20.32
CA SER A 53 3.02 2.26 20.28
C SER A 53 2.74 1.16 19.26
N SER A 54 1.46 0.91 18.94
CA SER A 54 1.07 -0.02 17.88
C SER A 54 1.57 0.42 16.51
N LEU A 55 1.73 1.73 16.27
CA LEU A 55 2.25 2.26 15.02
C LEU A 55 3.74 1.94 14.78
N ARG A 56 4.43 1.34 15.76
CA ARG A 56 5.79 0.82 15.54
C ARG A 56 5.79 -0.49 14.75
N ASP A 57 4.64 -1.12 14.56
CA ASP A 57 4.49 -2.35 13.80
C ASP A 57 4.02 -2.04 12.37
N LEU A 58 4.65 -2.68 11.38
CA LEU A 58 4.25 -2.55 9.98
C LEU A 58 2.80 -3.04 9.76
N ASP A 59 2.34 -4.00 10.54
CA ASP A 59 0.97 -4.56 10.46
C ASP A 59 -0.11 -3.52 10.84
N SER A 60 0.28 -2.41 11.46
CA SER A 60 -0.59 -1.27 11.72
C SER A 60 -0.87 -0.42 10.48
N TYR A 61 -0.27 -0.76 9.33
CA TYR A 61 -0.41 -0.02 8.08
C TYR A 61 -0.96 -0.91 6.97
N SER A 62 -1.96 -0.39 6.27
CA SER A 62 -2.37 -0.92 4.96
C SER A 62 -1.33 -0.52 3.90
N MET A 63 -0.99 -1.46 3.04
CA MET A 63 -0.05 -1.25 1.94
C MET A 63 -0.78 -1.16 0.59
N GLY A 64 -0.52 -0.09 -0.15
CA GLY A 64 -0.95 0.09 -1.54
C GLY A 64 0.25 0.06 -2.48
N ILE A 65 0.06 -0.50 -3.68
CA ILE A 65 1.13 -0.60 -4.67
C ILE A 65 0.61 -0.09 -6.01
N ALA A 66 1.36 0.82 -6.61
CA ALA A 66 1.14 1.27 -7.98
C ALA A 66 2.42 1.10 -8.80
N GLN A 67 2.27 0.94 -10.11
CA GLN A 67 3.39 0.72 -11.02
C GLN A 67 3.29 1.64 -12.23
N THR A 68 4.45 2.08 -12.70
CA THR A 68 4.64 2.76 -13.99
C THR A 68 5.69 1.98 -14.79
N PRO A 69 5.98 2.35 -16.06
CA PRO A 69 7.01 1.66 -16.84
C PRO A 69 8.40 1.64 -16.19
N SER A 70 8.76 2.68 -15.42
CA SER A 70 10.10 2.83 -14.85
C SER A 70 10.15 2.88 -13.32
N LYS A 71 9.00 2.96 -12.65
CA LYS A 71 8.92 3.14 -11.19
C LYS A 71 7.88 2.24 -10.57
N ILE A 72 8.13 1.87 -9.32
CA ILE A 72 7.18 1.24 -8.41
C ILE A 72 6.91 2.22 -7.28
N ILE A 73 5.64 2.39 -6.93
CA ILE A 73 5.20 3.26 -5.85
C ILE A 73 4.60 2.35 -4.77
N VAL A 74 5.11 2.46 -3.55
CA VAL A 74 4.62 1.73 -2.38
C VAL A 74 4.12 2.74 -1.37
N VAL A 75 2.86 2.61 -0.96
CA VAL A 75 2.19 3.51 -0.03
C VAL A 75 1.84 2.73 1.23
N PHE A 76 2.18 3.29 2.39
CA PHE A 76 1.75 2.83 3.69
C PHE A 76 0.77 3.85 4.28
N LEU A 77 -0.39 3.39 4.72
CA LEU A 77 -1.40 4.22 5.40
C LEU A 77 -1.82 3.54 6.68
N VAL A 78 -1.90 4.30 7.78
CA VAL A 78 -2.37 3.75 9.05
C VAL A 78 -3.73 3.07 8.85
N ASP A 79 -3.86 1.86 9.38
CA ASP A 79 -5.09 1.12 9.33
C ASP A 79 -6.18 1.83 10.14
N ARG A 80 -7.25 2.23 9.46
CA ARG A 80 -8.39 2.94 10.07
C ARG A 80 -9.03 2.17 11.22
N ARG A 81 -8.88 0.85 11.27
CA ARG A 81 -9.38 0.00 12.37
C ARG A 81 -8.73 0.33 13.71
N LEU A 82 -7.56 0.96 13.72
CA LEU A 82 -6.87 1.40 14.93
C LEU A 82 -7.47 2.67 15.55
N GLY A 83 -8.40 3.35 14.87
CA GLY A 83 -9.00 4.59 15.35
C GLY A 83 -8.02 5.79 15.37
N ILE A 84 -6.83 5.63 14.80
CA ILE A 84 -5.82 6.68 14.65
C ILE A 84 -6.01 7.36 13.28
N ILE A 85 -5.99 8.69 13.27
CA ILE A 85 -6.14 9.51 12.06
C ILE A 85 -4.77 9.99 11.61
N GLY A 86 -4.49 9.87 10.31
CA GLY A 86 -3.23 10.32 9.72
C GLY A 86 -2.13 9.28 9.77
N GLY A 87 -0.93 9.68 9.34
CA GLY A 87 0.26 8.86 9.37
C GLY A 87 0.46 7.95 8.16
N GLY A 88 1.70 7.51 7.98
CA GLY A 88 2.11 6.66 6.87
C GLY A 88 3.18 7.31 6.00
N GLY A 89 3.25 6.88 4.76
CA GLY A 89 4.11 7.52 3.77
C GLY A 89 4.10 6.81 2.43
N GLU A 90 4.73 7.44 1.46
CA GLU A 90 4.84 6.96 0.10
C GLU A 90 6.32 6.90 -0.33
N TYR A 91 6.68 5.76 -0.89
CA TYR A 91 7.95 5.51 -1.52
C TYR A 91 7.78 5.48 -3.04
N THR A 92 8.66 6.18 -3.74
CA THR A 92 8.87 5.95 -5.17
C THR A 92 10.20 5.24 -5.34
N LEU A 93 10.19 4.06 -5.96
CA LEU A 93 11.37 3.23 -6.20
C LEU A 93 11.60 3.05 -7.71
N SER A 94 12.86 2.93 -8.09
CA SER A 94 13.27 2.55 -9.45
C SER A 94 12.90 1.09 -9.70
N LYS A 95 12.18 0.82 -10.80
CA LYS A 95 11.80 -0.56 -11.17
C LYS A 95 13.01 -1.41 -11.57
N LYS A 96 14.08 -0.79 -12.06
CA LYS A 96 15.30 -1.46 -12.53
C LYS A 96 16.08 -2.14 -11.41
N ASP A 97 16.20 -1.49 -10.26
CA ASP A 97 17.12 -1.89 -9.19
C ASP A 97 16.51 -1.85 -7.78
N ALA A 98 15.24 -1.41 -7.66
CA ALA A 98 14.55 -1.14 -6.40
C ALA A 98 15.19 -0.04 -5.54
N LYS A 99 15.99 0.85 -6.14
CA LYS A 99 16.55 2.01 -5.41
C LYS A 99 15.42 2.96 -5.02
N ILE A 100 15.37 3.36 -3.74
CA ILE A 100 14.48 4.43 -3.26
C ILE A 100 14.89 5.74 -3.95
N LEU A 101 13.97 6.31 -4.72
CA LEU A 101 14.14 7.59 -5.40
C LEU A 101 13.63 8.75 -4.55
N SER A 102 12.54 8.54 -3.82
CA SER A 102 11.97 9.52 -2.89
C SER A 102 11.11 8.85 -1.83
N PHE A 103 10.99 9.52 -0.69
CA PHE A 103 10.04 9.21 0.38
C PHE A 103 9.26 10.49 0.73
N LYS A 104 7.94 10.34 0.95
CA LYS A 104 7.06 11.39 1.45
C LYS A 104 6.29 10.84 2.65
N GLY A 105 6.54 11.40 3.83
CA GLY A 105 5.76 11.08 5.03
C GLY A 105 4.37 11.74 4.98
N TYR A 106 3.39 11.07 5.58
CA TYR A 106 2.06 11.63 5.80
C TYR A 106 1.89 11.97 7.27
N GLU A 107 1.29 13.13 7.54
CA GLU A 107 0.92 13.58 8.89
C GLU A 107 -0.31 12.84 9.40
#